data_AF-A0A1A9F2J4-F1
#
_entry.id   AF-A0A1A9F2J4-F1
#
_cell.length_a   1.000
_cell.length_b   1.000
_cell.length_c   1.000
_cell.angle_alpha   90.00
_cell.angle_beta   90.00
_cell.angle_gamma   90.00
#
_symmetry.space_group_name_H-M   'P 1'
#
loop_
_entity.id
_entity.type
_entity.pdbx_description
1 polymer ?
#
loop_
_entity_poly.entity_id
_entity_poly.type
_entity_poly.pdbx_seq_one_letter_code
_entity_poly.pdbx_strand_id
1 'polypeptide(L)'
;MRITLVTLILATLGGYLAWLAEIPLPWMLGSMCLTGALAVAGRPVAVPAGLRSLFLAVLGVYLGSGVSSDLVQQLLGWRYSLALILLYVPLLTLILLITASQYLFARERAL
;
A
#
# COMPACT_ATOMS: atom_id res chain seq x y z
N MET A 1 12.32 -16.09 -6.95
CA MET A 1 11.73 -16.74 -5.75
C MET A 1 12.39 -16.31 -4.43
N ARG A 2 13.72 -16.30 -4.31
CA ARG A 2 14.41 -16.00 -3.03
C ARG A 2 14.04 -14.64 -2.42
N ILE A 3 13.95 -13.59 -3.23
CA ILE A 3 13.61 -12.23 -2.78
C ILE A 3 12.19 -12.17 -2.20
N THR A 4 11.23 -12.82 -2.85
CA THR A 4 9.82 -12.85 -2.45
C THR A 4 9.60 -13.51 -1.09
N LEU A 5 10.31 -14.60 -0.81
CA LEU A 5 10.28 -15.26 0.50
C LEU A 5 10.83 -14.36 1.59
N VAL A 6 11.96 -13.70 1.33
CA VAL A 6 12.56 -12.74 2.27
C VAL A 6 11.60 -11.58 2.54
N THR A 7 10.98 -11.01 1.51
CA THR A 7 9.95 -9.97 1.66
C THR A 7 8.78 -10.44 2.51
N LEU A 8 8.28 -11.67 2.31
CA LEU A 8 7.13 -12.19 3.05
C LEU A 8 7.45 -12.46 4.52
N ILE A 9 8.63 -12.99 4.81
CA ILE A 9 9.11 -13.21 6.19
C ILE A 9 9.31 -11.86 6.90
N LEU A 10 9.92 -10.88 6.23
CA LEU A 10 10.09 -9.56 6.82
C LEU A 10 8.75 -8.85 7.01
N ALA A 11 7.83 -8.91 6.05
CA ALA A 11 6.51 -8.31 6.17
C ALA A 11 5.71 -8.91 7.35
N THR A 12 5.78 -10.24 7.55
CA THR A 12 5.12 -10.91 8.68
C THR A 12 5.76 -10.57 10.01
N LEU A 13 7.10 -10.48 10.08
CA LEU A 13 7.80 -9.98 11.28
C LEU A 13 7.42 -8.53 11.61
N GLY A 14 7.29 -7.66 10.61
CA GLY A 14 6.82 -6.28 10.81
C GLY A 14 5.42 -6.23 11.40
N GLY A 15 4.51 -7.09 10.93
CA GLY A 15 3.17 -7.23 11.50
C GLY A 15 3.18 -7.74 12.94
N TYR A 16 4.03 -8.73 13.25
CA TYR A 16 4.17 -9.26 14.61
C TYR A 16 4.73 -8.22 15.59
N LEU A 17 5.72 -7.43 15.18
CA LEU A 17 6.26 -6.34 15.99
C LEU A 17 5.20 -5.24 16.23
N ALA A 18 4.41 -4.90 15.22
CA ALA A 18 3.32 -3.93 15.37
C ALA A 18 2.19 -4.45 16.26
N TRP A 19 1.95 -5.76 16.27
CA TRP A 19 0.98 -6.40 17.18
C TRP A 19 1.42 -6.28 18.63
N LEU A 20 2.72 -6.47 18.90
CA LEU A 20 3.29 -6.28 20.23
C LEU A 20 3.24 -4.81 20.70
N ALA A 21 3.24 -3.86 19.76
CA ALA A 21 3.13 -2.43 20.02
C ALA A 21 1.68 -1.92 20.14
N GLU A 22 0.66 -2.80 20.10
CA GLU A 22 -0.77 -2.48 20.23
C GLU A 22 -1.29 -1.40 19.24
N ILE A 23 -0.68 -1.33 18.06
CA ILE A 23 -1.08 -0.37 17.01
C ILE A 23 -2.38 -0.87 16.34
N PRO A 24 -3.36 0.01 16.03
CA PRO A 24 -4.53 -0.38 15.26
C PRO A 24 -4.14 -0.94 13.89
N LEU A 25 -4.73 -2.08 13.48
CA LEU A 25 -4.38 -2.81 12.25
C LEU A 25 -2.89 -3.20 12.17
N PRO A 26 -2.35 -3.92 13.15
CA PRO A 26 -0.92 -4.17 13.26
C PRO A 26 -0.36 -4.95 12.07
N TRP A 27 -1.11 -5.92 11.57
CA TRP A 27 -0.71 -6.75 10.44
C TRP A 27 -0.60 -5.98 9.12
N MET A 28 -1.41 -4.93 8.92
CA MET A 28 -1.33 -4.07 7.73
C MET A 28 -0.28 -2.99 7.89
N LEU A 29 -0.31 -2.24 9.00
CA LEU A 29 0.62 -1.13 9.20
C LEU A 29 2.05 -1.62 9.43
N GLY A 30 2.23 -2.65 10.25
CA GLY A 30 3.55 -3.22 10.53
C GLY A 30 4.22 -3.80 9.29
N SER A 31 3.47 -4.52 8.45
CA SER A 31 4.01 -5.02 7.18
C SER A 31 4.32 -3.90 6.19
N MET A 32 3.44 -2.90 6.07
CA MET A 32 3.63 -1.76 5.18
C MET A 32 4.82 -0.87 5.59
N CYS A 33 4.99 -0.61 6.88
CA CYS A 33 6.13 0.13 7.41
C CYS A 33 7.45 -0.60 7.13
N LEU A 34 7.51 -1.92 7.41
CA LEU A 34 8.75 -2.66 7.25
C LEU A 34 9.13 -2.86 5.77
N THR A 35 8.16 -3.19 4.92
CA THR A 35 8.37 -3.28 3.47
C THR A 35 8.65 -1.93 2.83
N GLY A 36 8.04 -0.85 3.31
CA GLY A 36 8.34 0.53 2.90
C GLY A 36 9.75 0.94 3.28
N ALA A 37 10.20 0.63 4.50
CA ALA A 37 11.57 0.87 4.94
C ALA A 37 12.60 0.12 4.07
N LEU A 38 12.32 -1.14 3.71
CA LEU A 38 13.16 -1.91 2.79
C LEU A 38 13.21 -1.29 1.38
N ALA A 39 12.06 -0.82 0.87
CA ALA A 39 11.99 -0.17 -0.44
C ALA A 39 12.78 1.14 -0.46
N VAL A 40 12.67 1.97 0.59
CA VAL A 40 13.47 3.20 0.75
C VAL A 40 14.95 2.89 0.89
N ALA A 41 15.31 1.79 1.57
CA ALA A 41 16.70 1.30 1.66
C ALA A 41 17.25 0.71 0.34
N GLY A 42 16.51 0.79 -0.76
CA GLY A 42 16.93 0.30 -2.08
C GLY A 42 16.94 -1.23 -2.20
N ARG A 43 16.35 -1.95 -1.25
CA ARG A 43 16.25 -3.41 -1.33
C ARG A 43 15.07 -3.80 -2.23
N PRO A 44 15.24 -4.79 -3.13
CA PRO A 44 14.14 -5.23 -3.98
C PRO A 44 13.06 -5.88 -3.10
N VAL A 45 11.86 -5.31 -3.15
CA VAL A 45 10.66 -5.84 -2.49
C VAL A 45 9.76 -6.43 -3.57
N ALA A 46 9.43 -7.70 -3.47
CA ALA A 46 8.61 -8.38 -4.47
C ALA A 46 7.56 -9.28 -3.83
N VAL A 47 6.34 -9.23 -4.35
CA VAL A 47 5.21 -10.08 -3.95
C VAL A 47 4.88 -11.02 -5.11
N PRO A 48 4.57 -12.31 -4.87
CA PRO A 48 4.24 -13.22 -5.96
C PRO A 48 2.91 -12.82 -6.60
N ALA A 49 2.86 -12.79 -7.93
CA ALA A 49 1.69 -12.33 -8.69
C ALA A 49 0.40 -13.08 -8.33
N GLY A 50 0.49 -14.41 -8.13
CA GLY A 50 -0.66 -15.24 -7.73
C GLY A 50 -1.22 -14.91 -6.34
N LEU A 51 -0.35 -14.57 -5.39
CA LEU A 51 -0.77 -14.15 -4.05
C LEU A 51 -1.45 -12.78 -4.12
N ARG A 52 -0.90 -11.85 -4.91
CA ARG A 52 -1.51 -10.54 -5.16
C ARG A 52 -2.90 -10.67 -5.76
N SER A 53 -3.08 -11.50 -6.79
CA SER A 53 -4.40 -11.71 -7.41
C SER A 53 -5.39 -12.34 -6.44
N LEU A 54 -4.96 -13.30 -5.61
CA LEU A 54 -5.81 -13.91 -4.58
C LEU A 54 -6.28 -12.86 -3.56
N PHE A 55 -5.36 -12.04 -3.04
CA PHE A 55 -5.72 -10.97 -2.09
C PHE A 55 -6.66 -9.94 -2.71
N LEU A 56 -6.45 -9.53 -3.97
CA LEU A 56 -7.36 -8.63 -4.67
C LEU A 56 -8.76 -9.24 -4.85
N ALA A 57 -8.84 -10.54 -5.14
CA ALA A 57 -10.12 -11.24 -5.23
C ALA A 57 -10.85 -11.28 -3.87
N VAL A 58 -10.14 -11.63 -2.79
CA VAL A 58 -10.69 -11.65 -1.43
C VAL A 58 -11.13 -10.25 -0.99
N LEU A 59 -10.31 -9.22 -1.22
CA LEU A 59 -10.66 -7.83 -0.92
C LEU A 59 -11.89 -7.38 -1.70
N GLY A 60 -12.01 -7.75 -2.97
CA GLY A 60 -13.17 -7.46 -3.80
C GLY A 60 -14.46 -8.08 -3.23
N VAL A 61 -14.40 -9.36 -2.83
CA VAL A 61 -15.54 -10.06 -2.21
C VAL A 61 -15.88 -9.43 -0.85
N TYR A 62 -14.89 -9.14 -0.03
CA TYR A 62 -15.10 -8.54 1.30
C TYR A 62 -15.76 -7.16 1.18
N LEU A 63 -15.20 -6.28 0.35
CA LEU A 63 -15.77 -4.95 0.09
C LEU A 63 -17.17 -5.04 -0.53
N GLY A 64 -17.39 -5.96 -1.46
CA GLY A 64 -18.69 -6.19 -2.10
C GLY A 64 -19.75 -6.72 -1.15
N SER A 65 -19.37 -7.62 -0.22
CA SER A 65 -20.29 -8.19 0.77
C SER A 65 -20.77 -7.18 1.81
N GLY A 66 -19.98 -6.12 2.06
CA GLY A 66 -20.32 -5.05 2.99
C GLY A 66 -21.22 -3.97 2.40
N VAL A 67 -21.56 -4.02 1.10
CA VAL A 67 -22.42 -3.03 0.46
C VAL A 67 -23.87 -3.26 0.89
N SER A 68 -24.30 -2.50 1.90
CA SER A 68 -25.69 -2.44 2.36
C SER A 68 -26.34 -1.11 1.99
N SER A 69 -27.67 -1.03 2.04
CA SER A 69 -28.41 0.22 1.81
C SER A 69 -28.03 1.32 2.80
N ASP A 70 -27.58 0.97 4.01
CA ASP A 70 -27.14 1.91 5.03
C ASP A 70 -25.79 2.55 4.66
N LEU A 71 -24.85 1.76 4.13
CA LEU A 71 -23.55 2.24 3.65
C LEU A 71 -23.73 3.28 2.52
N VAL A 72 -24.69 3.05 1.61
CA VAL A 72 -25.03 3.98 0.53
C VAL A 72 -25.55 5.32 1.05
N GLN A 73 -26.27 5.34 2.18
CA GLN A 73 -26.70 6.60 2.80
C GLN A 73 -25.52 7.31 3.49
N GLN A 74 -24.63 6.57 4.16
CA GLN A 74 -23.43 7.11 4.80
C GLN A 74 -22.41 7.68 3.78
N LEU A 75 -22.37 7.12 2.57
CA LEU A 75 -21.55 7.60 1.45
C LEU A 75 -21.77 9.10 1.16
N LEU A 76 -23.01 9.58 1.26
CA LEU A 76 -23.33 11.00 1.08
C LEU A 76 -22.83 11.88 2.23
N GLY A 77 -22.71 11.32 3.44
CA GLY A 77 -22.08 11.96 4.60
C GLY A 77 -20.57 12.06 4.45
N TRP A 78 -19.92 11.06 3.87
CA TRP A 78 -18.48 11.02 3.64
C TRP A 78 -18.03 11.63 2.31
N ARG A 79 -18.93 12.32 1.59
CA ARG A 79 -18.65 12.91 0.26
C ARG A 79 -17.37 13.75 0.22
N TYR A 80 -17.09 14.51 1.28
CA TYR A 80 -15.89 15.34 1.34
C TYR A 80 -14.63 14.49 1.49
N SER A 81 -14.64 13.50 2.39
CA SER A 81 -13.53 12.55 2.56
C SER A 81 -13.27 11.73 1.28
N LEU A 82 -14.35 11.29 0.61
CA LEU A 82 -14.26 10.58 -0.66
C LEU A 82 -13.70 11.47 -1.78
N ALA A 83 -14.17 12.71 -1.90
CA ALA A 83 -13.65 13.66 -2.86
C ALA A 83 -12.16 13.98 -2.59
N LEU A 84 -11.77 14.13 -1.33
CA LEU A 84 -10.39 14.35 -0.93
C LEU A 84 -9.50 13.16 -1.30
N ILE A 85 -9.92 11.92 -1.01
CA ILE A 85 -9.15 10.72 -1.38
C ILE A 85 -9.05 10.59 -2.90
N LEU A 86 -10.16 10.81 -3.61
CA LEU A 86 -10.23 10.72 -5.07
C LEU A 86 -9.28 11.73 -5.74
N LEU A 87 -9.08 12.90 -5.14
CA LEU A 87 -8.14 13.91 -5.63
C LEU A 87 -6.70 13.65 -5.13
N TYR A 88 -6.54 13.24 -3.88
CA TYR A 88 -5.25 13.05 -3.22
C TYR A 88 -4.42 11.95 -3.88
N VAL A 89 -5.01 10.79 -4.17
CA VAL A 89 -4.29 9.65 -4.77
C VAL A 89 -3.64 10.00 -6.13
N PRO A 90 -4.38 10.54 -7.13
CA PRO A 90 -3.77 10.91 -8.40
C PRO A 90 -2.80 12.08 -8.27
N LEU A 91 -3.08 13.08 -7.43
CA LEU A 91 -2.14 14.19 -7.18
C LEU A 91 -0.82 13.69 -6.58
N LEU A 92 -0.88 12.86 -5.54
CA LEU A 92 0.30 12.30 -4.91
C LEU A 92 1.09 11.44 -5.91
N THR A 93 0.40 10.61 -6.68
CA THR A 93 1.03 9.79 -7.72
C THR A 93 1.71 10.65 -8.79
N LEU A 94 1.06 11.73 -9.24
CA LEU A 94 1.61 12.67 -10.20
C LEU A 94 2.85 13.38 -9.65
N ILE A 95 2.79 13.88 -8.41
CA ILE A 95 3.92 14.51 -7.74
C ILE A 95 5.10 13.55 -7.65
N LEU A 96 4.87 12.30 -7.20
CA LEU A 96 5.91 11.29 -7.11
C LEU A 96 6.51 10.94 -8.48
N LEU A 97 5.70 10.85 -9.53
CA LEU A 97 6.18 10.60 -10.90
C LEU A 97 7.03 11.76 -11.42
N ILE A 98 6.62 13.01 -11.20
CA ILE A 98 7.40 14.19 -11.59
C ILE A 98 8.73 14.20 -10.84
N THR A 99 8.71 14.01 -9.51
CA THR A 99 9.93 13.97 -8.71
C THR A 99 10.85 12.82 -9.15
N ALA A 100 10.32 11.62 -9.37
CA ALA A 100 11.08 10.48 -9.87
C ALA A 100 11.68 10.76 -11.27
N SER A 101 10.92 11.42 -12.16
CA SER A 101 11.43 11.80 -13.48
C SER A 101 12.60 12.79 -13.35
N GLN A 102 12.48 13.81 -12.48
CA GLN A 102 13.57 14.76 -12.22
C GLN A 102 14.84 14.04 -11.72
N TYR A 103 14.70 13.07 -10.81
CA TYR A 103 15.83 12.28 -10.32
C TYR A 103 16.49 11.45 -11.42
N LEU A 104 15.71 10.83 -12.30
CA LEU A 104 16.26 10.07 -13.42
C LEU A 104 17.02 10.98 -14.41
N PHE A 105 16.41 12.11 -14.80
CA PHE A 105 17.02 13.06 -15.73
C PHE A 105 18.27 13.75 -15.15
N ALA A 106 18.32 14.02 -13.84
CA ALA A 106 19.51 14.54 -13.18
C ALA A 106 20.64 13.50 -13.10
N ARG A 107 20.28 12.22 -12.91
CA ARG A 107 21.22 11.10 -12.89
C ARG A 107 21.83 10.83 -14.27
N GLU A 108 21.05 10.90 -15.34
CA GLU A 108 21.54 10.73 -16.72
C GLU A 108 22.51 11.84 -17.16
N ARG A 109 22.35 13.07 -16.64
CA ARG A 109 23.23 14.20 -16.96
C ARG A 109 24.55 14.21 -16.18
N ALA A 110 24.67 13.39 -15.13
CA ALA A 110 25.87 13.29 -14.30
C ALA A 110 26.83 12.17 -14.74
N LEU A 111 26.48 11.43 -15.81
CA LEU A 111 27.29 10.40 -16.47
C LEU A 111 27.80 10.92 -17.81
#